data_AF-A0A414AD94-F1
#
_entry.id   AF-A0A414AD94-F1
#
_cell.length_a   1.000
_cell.length_b   1.000
_cell.length_c   1.000
_cell.angle_alpha   90.00
_cell.angle_beta   90.00
_cell.angle_gamma   90.00
#
_symmetry.space_group_name_H-M   'P 1'
#
loop_
_entity.id
_entity.type
_entity.pdbx_description
1 polymer ?
#
loop_
_entity_poly.entity_id
_entity_poly.type
_entity_poly.pdbx_seq_one_letter_code
_entity_poly.pdbx_strand_id
1 'polypeptide(L)' 'MIQDTFVIYSSRRAAADMFEAINLIPEQMNFHGLYYVDEETAAANLEMAALHAILMTGYEIM' A
#
# COMPACT_ATOMS: atom_id res chain seq x y z
N MET A 1 10.54 10.12 0.62
CA MET A 1 9.98 10.40 1.97
C MET A 1 10.05 11.90 2.19
N ILE A 2 8.90 12.58 2.29
CA ILE A 2 8.88 14.01 2.62
C ILE A 2 9.14 14.12 4.13
N GLN A 3 10.06 15.00 4.55
CA GLN A 3 10.36 15.21 5.97
C GLN A 3 9.11 15.69 6.72
N ASP A 4 8.95 15.29 7.98
CA ASP A 4 7.84 15.68 8.89
C ASP A 4 6.43 15.21 8.47
N THR A 5 6.30 14.26 7.55
CA THR A 5 5.00 13.66 7.21
C THR A 5 4.88 12.28 7.88
N PHE A 6 3.95 12.14 8.81
CA PHE A 6 3.63 10.87 9.46
C PHE A 6 2.22 10.41 9.06
N VAL A 7 2.11 9.14 8.67
CA VAL A 7 0.82 8.46 8.45
C VAL A 7 0.49 7.68 9.72
N ILE A 8 -0.69 7.91 10.29
CA ILE A 8 -1.21 7.15 11.42
C ILE A 8 -1.99 5.95 10.87
N TYR A 9 -1.59 4.75 11.25
CA TYR A 9 -2.36 3.55 10.94
C TYR A 9 -3.30 3.23 12.11
N SER A 10 -4.54 2.88 11.81
CA SER A 10 -5.56 2.55 12.83
C SER A 10 -5.18 1.34 13.67
N SER A 11 -4.37 0.44 13.11
CA SER A 11 -3.93 -0.78 13.76
C SER A 11 -2.58 -1.27 13.20
N ARG A 12 -2.01 -2.25 13.88
CA ARG A 12 -0.83 -2.97 13.37
C ARG A 12 -1.10 -3.66 12.04
N ARG A 13 -2.33 -4.12 11.79
CA ARG A 13 -2.71 -4.79 10.54
C ARG A 13 -2.71 -3.79 9.39
N ALA A 14 -3.35 -2.63 9.57
CA ALA A 14 -3.34 -1.56 8.57
C ALA A 14 -1.91 -1.14 8.18
N ALA A 15 -1.00 -1.05 9.15
CA ALA A 15 0.40 -0.76 8.89
C ALA A 15 1.11 -1.89 8.11
N ALA A 16 0.84 -3.15 8.44
CA ALA A 16 1.43 -4.31 7.76
C ALA A 16 0.97 -4.40 6.30
N ASP A 17 -0.35 -4.28 6.06
CA ASP A 17 -0.93 -4.37 4.73
C ASP A 17 -0.38 -3.26 3.82
N MET A 18 -0.28 -2.03 4.33
CA MET A 18 0.31 -0.91 3.58
C MET A 18 1.81 -1.09 3.32
N PHE A 19 2.56 -1.66 4.26
CA PHE A 19 3.97 -1.96 4.06
C PHE A 19 4.17 -3.02 2.97
N GLU A 20 3.33 -4.06 2.97
CA GLU A 20 3.33 -5.09 1.93
C GLU A 20 2.97 -4.50 0.56
N ALA A 21 1.95 -3.64 0.49
CA ALA A 21 1.57 -2.96 -0.73
C ALA A 21 2.70 -2.09 -1.32
N ILE A 22 3.44 -1.37 -0.47
CA ILE A 22 4.62 -0.58 -0.88
C ILE A 22 5.72 -1.49 -1.46
N ASN A 23 5.91 -2.68 -0.89
CA ASN A 23 6.91 -3.64 -1.39
C ASN A 23 6.51 -4.28 -2.72
N LEU A 24 5.21 -4.44 -2.99
CA LEU A 24 4.71 -5.00 -4.25
C LEU A 24 4.90 -4.05 -5.44
N ILE A 25 4.69 -2.75 -5.22
CA ILE A 25 4.80 -1.71 -6.25
C ILE A 25 5.72 -0.57 -5.79
N PRO A 26 7.02 -0.86 -5.61
CA PRO A 26 7.97 0.12 -5.11
C PRO A 26 8.01 1.35 -6.02
N GLU A 27 8.13 2.53 -5.41
CA GLU A 27 8.17 3.84 -6.07
C GLU A 27 6.87 4.29 -6.78
N GLN A 28 5.83 3.46 -6.79
CA GLN A 28 4.55 3.79 -7.43
C GLN A 28 3.46 4.20 -6.43
N MET A 29 3.66 3.92 -5.15
CA MET A 29 2.81 4.47 -4.09
C MET A 29 3.28 5.87 -3.67
N ASN A 30 2.44 6.86 -3.93
CA ASN A 30 2.62 8.24 -3.47
C ASN A 30 1.54 8.61 -2.46
N PHE A 31 1.96 8.92 -1.23
CA PHE A 31 1.07 9.39 -0.17
C PHE A 31 1.08 10.91 -0.15
N HIS A 32 0.00 11.54 -0.61
CA HIS A 32 -0.15 13.00 -0.57
C HIS A 32 -1.41 13.37 0.22
N GLY A 33 -1.25 14.18 1.27
CA GLY A 33 -2.36 14.59 2.15
C GLY A 33 -2.99 13.44 2.95
N LEU A 34 -2.33 12.28 3.02
CA LEU A 34 -2.80 11.13 3.79
C LEU A 34 -2.17 11.17 5.19
N TYR A 35 -3.01 11.33 6.21
CA TYR A 35 -2.58 11.40 7.61
C TYR A 35 -3.08 10.22 8.44
N TYR A 36 -4.08 9.50 7.94
CA TYR A 36 -4.70 8.37 8.62
C TYR A 36 -5.08 7.28 7.61
N VAL A 37 -4.85 6.03 7.99
CA VAL A 37 -5.23 4.85 7.20
C VAL A 37 -5.90 3.84 8.13
N ASP A 38 -7.15 3.51 7.82
CA ASP A 38 -7.86 2.41 8.47
C ASP A 38 -7.56 1.05 7.83
N GLU A 39 -8.04 -0.03 8.45
CA GLU A 39 -7.80 -1.39 7.97
C GLU A 39 -8.44 -1.66 6.61
N GLU A 40 -9.62 -1.08 6.35
CA GLU A 40 -10.33 -1.26 5.07
C GLU A 40 -9.54 -0.62 3.92
N THR A 41 -9.10 0.62 4.11
CA THR A 41 -8.26 1.35 3.17
C THR A 41 -6.93 0.62 2.94
N ALA A 42 -6.31 0.11 4.02
CA ALA A 42 -5.06 -0.63 3.92
C ALA A 42 -5.21 -1.93 3.13
N ALA A 43 -6.26 -2.70 3.41
CA ALA A 43 -6.55 -3.95 2.71
C ALA A 43 -6.85 -3.71 1.22
N ALA A 44 -7.65 -2.69 0.90
CA ALA A 44 -7.96 -2.33 -0.48
C ALA A 44 -6.70 -1.90 -1.26
N ASN A 45 -5.80 -1.14 -0.62
CA ASN A 45 -4.54 -0.74 -1.23
C ASN A 45 -3.58 -1.91 -1.47
N LEU A 46 -3.56 -2.90 -0.58
CA LEU A 46 -2.81 -4.15 -0.77
C LEU A 46 -3.36 -4.94 -1.96
N GLU A 47 -4.69 -5.10 -2.05
CA GLU A 47 -5.33 -5.79 -3.16
C GLU A 47 -5.03 -5.11 -4.51
N MET A 48 -5.13 -3.78 -4.57
CA MET A 48 -4.81 -3.00 -5.76
C MET A 48 -3.32 -3.12 -6.14
N ALA A 49 -2.42 -3.09 -5.16
CA ALA A 49 -0.98 -3.28 -5.40
C ALA A 49 -0.69 -4.67 -5.97
N ALA A 50 -1.35 -5.71 -5.45
CA ALA A 50 -1.21 -7.08 -5.97
C ALA A 50 -1.73 -7.20 -7.41
N LEU A 51 -2.92 -6.67 -7.71
CA LEU A 51 -3.47 -6.64 -9.07
C LEU A 51 -2.56 -5.89 -10.04
N HIS A 52 -2.04 -4.73 -9.61
CA HIS A 52 -1.12 -3.95 -10.41
C HIS A 52 0.20 -4.69 -10.68
N ALA A 53 0.78 -5.35 -9.67
CA ALA A 53 1.98 -6.16 -9.83
C ALA A 53 1.76 -7.30 -10.83
N ILE A 54 0.60 -7.99 -10.76
CA ILE A 54 0.21 -9.04 -11.72
C ILE A 54 0.14 -8.48 -13.15
N LEU A 55 -0.56 -7.37 -13.34
CA LEU A 55 -0.73 -6.74 -14.66
C LEU A 55 0.60 -6.26 -15.27
N MET A 56 1.51 -5.74 -14.46
CA MET A 56 2.80 -5.22 -14.94
C MET A 56 3.87 -6.29 -15.16
N THR A 57 3.83 -7.38 -14.40
CA THR A 57 4.81 -8.48 -14.51
C THR A 57 4.37 -9.58 -15.47
N GLY A 58 3.12 -9.55 -15.94
CA GLY A 58 2.56 -10.57 -16.83
C GLY A 58 2.43 -11.95 -16.17
N TYR A 59 2.44 -12.01 -14.84
CA TYR A 59 2.40 -13.27 -14.11
C TYR A 59 0.95 -13.78 -14.05
N GLU A 60 0.58 -14.66 -14.99
CA GLU A 60 -0.60 -15.50 -14.84
C GLU A 60 -0.43 -16.34 -13.57
N ILE A 61 -1.39 -16.22 -12.66
CA ILE A 61 -1.54 -17.09 -11.49
C ILE A 61 -1.79 -18.51 -12.02
N MET A 62 -0.77 -19.35 -11.95
CA MET A 62 -0.87 -20.81 -12.05
C MET A 62 -1.20 -21.41 -10.69
#